data_AF-A0AA38YYB7-F1
#
_entry.id   AF-A0AA38YYB7-F1
#
_cell.length_a   1.000
_cell.length_b   1.000
_cell.length_c   1.000
_cell.angle_alpha   90.00
_cell.angle_beta   90.00
_cell.angle_gamma   90.00
#
_symmetry.space_group_name_H-M   'P 1'
#
loop_
_entity.id
_entity.type
_entity.pdbx_description
1 polymer ?
#
loop_
_entity_poly.entity_id
_entity_poly.type
_entity_poly.pdbx_seq_one_letter_code
_entity_poly.pdbx_strand_id
1 'polypeptide(L)'
;MENWAEHNILVHLKSVEKSWQPQDFLLDPTSNGFHEQVKELRERANELPDDYFVVLVGDMITEEALITYQTVLNTLDGVRDETGANLTSWAI
;
A
#
# COMPACT_ATOMS: atom_id res chain seq x y z
N MET A 1 -5.74 16.10 20.32
CA MET A 1 -5.09 17.22 19.60
C MET A 1 -5.65 17.32 18.19
N GLU A 2 -6.98 17.19 18.05
CA GLU A 2 -7.63 16.93 16.74
C GLU A 2 -7.31 17.99 15.71
N ASN A 3 -7.65 19.26 16.00
CA ASN A 3 -7.40 20.37 15.07
C ASN A 3 -5.92 20.48 14.70
N TRP A 4 -5.00 20.17 15.61
CA TRP A 4 -3.58 20.21 15.28
C TRP A 4 -3.20 19.08 14.31
N ALA A 5 -3.68 17.85 14.55
CA ALA A 5 -3.43 16.72 13.65
C ALA A 5 -4.04 16.93 12.26
N GLU A 6 -5.25 17.50 12.20
CA GLU A 6 -5.89 17.86 10.93
C GLU A 6 -5.01 18.80 10.09
N HIS A 7 -4.47 19.86 10.70
CA HIS A 7 -3.75 20.89 9.97
C HIS A 7 -2.26 20.57 9.73
N ASN A 8 -1.68 19.60 10.45
CA ASN A 8 -0.24 19.33 10.43
C ASN A 8 0.12 17.89 10.06
N ILE A 9 -0.80 16.93 10.19
CA ILE A 9 -0.57 15.52 9.85
C ILE A 9 -1.35 15.14 8.59
N LEU A 10 -2.67 15.37 8.55
CA LEU A 10 -3.51 14.93 7.42
C LEU A 10 -3.12 15.58 6.09
N VAL A 11 -2.47 16.74 6.13
CA VAL A 11 -1.92 17.44 4.95
C VAL A 11 -0.86 16.63 4.19
N HIS A 12 -0.28 15.60 4.80
CA HIS A 12 0.68 14.70 4.17
C HIS A 12 0.01 13.56 3.38
N LEU A 13 -1.28 13.31 3.59
CA LEU A 13 -2.03 12.34 2.81
C LEU A 13 -2.27 12.89 1.40
N LYS A 14 -1.96 12.06 0.39
CA LYS A 14 -2.35 12.37 -0.98
C LYS A 14 -3.83 12.01 -1.16
N SER A 15 -4.56 12.85 -1.88
CA SER A 15 -5.91 12.50 -2.30
C SER A 15 -5.88 11.23 -3.16
N VAL A 16 -6.92 10.41 -3.05
CA VAL A 16 -7.05 9.15 -3.82
C VAL A 16 -6.83 9.39 -5.32
N GLU A 17 -7.47 10.43 -5.89
CA GLU A 17 -7.36 10.79 -7.32
C GLU A 17 -5.93 11.17 -7.78
N LYS A 18 -5.03 11.48 -6.84
CA LYS A 18 -3.62 11.84 -7.14
C LYS A 18 -2.65 10.73 -6.74
N SER A 19 -3.17 9.62 -6.19
CA SER A 19 -2.38 8.48 -5.75
C SER A 19 -2.31 7.48 -6.88
N TRP A 20 -1.10 6.99 -7.17
CA TRP A 20 -0.92 5.89 -8.11
C TRP A 20 -1.66 4.65 -7.62
N GLN A 21 -2.14 3.83 -8.55
CA GLN A 21 -2.79 2.56 -8.27
C GLN A 21 -1.89 1.42 -8.76
N PRO A 22 -1.99 0.20 -8.17
CA PRO A 22 -1.17 -0.93 -8.61
C PRO A 22 -1.24 -1.19 -10.12
N GLN A 23 -2.41 -0.97 -10.73
CA GLN A 23 -2.62 -1.15 -12.17
C GLN A 23 -1.77 -0.20 -13.03
N ASP A 24 -1.29 0.94 -12.51
CA ASP A 24 -0.40 1.86 -13.24
C ASP A 24 0.97 1.22 -13.54
N PHE A 25 1.38 0.24 -12.72
CA PHE A 25 2.65 -0.48 -12.86
C PHE A 25 2.48 -1.95 -13.24
N LEU A 26 1.24 -2.43 -13.25
CA LEU A 26 0.90 -3.76 -13.73
C LEU A 26 0.41 -3.71 -15.18
N LEU A 27 0.49 -4.87 -15.81
CA LEU A 27 0.07 -5.07 -17.19
C LEU A 27 -1.45 -4.96 -17.26
N ASP A 28 -1.95 -4.32 -18.32
CA ASP A 28 -3.39 -4.20 -18.54
C ASP A 28 -3.96 -5.56 -19.00
N PRO A 29 -4.77 -6.24 -18.17
CA PRO A 29 -5.34 -7.55 -18.51
C PRO A 29 -6.38 -7.48 -19.63
N THR A 30 -6.87 -6.27 -19.96
CA THR A 30 -7.85 -6.05 -21.02
C THR A 30 -7.22 -5.75 -22.37
N SER A 31 -5.90 -5.51 -22.39
CA SER A 31 -5.14 -5.23 -23.60
C SER A 31 -4.91 -6.48 -24.45
N ASN A 32 -5.00 -6.32 -25.78
CA ASN A 32 -4.61 -7.36 -26.75
C ASN A 32 -3.13 -7.78 -26.62
N GLY A 33 -2.29 -6.95 -25.98
CA GLY A 33 -0.87 -7.21 -25.74
C GLY A 33 -0.55 -7.87 -24.40
N PHE A 34 -1.54 -8.16 -23.55
CA PHE A 34 -1.32 -8.65 -22.19
C PHE A 34 -0.38 -9.85 -22.13
N HIS A 35 -0.58 -10.84 -23.00
CA HIS A 35 0.25 -12.05 -22.98
C HIS A 35 1.73 -11.78 -23.31
N GLU A 36 2.00 -10.91 -24.29
CA GLU A 36 3.38 -10.56 -24.64
C GLU A 36 4.05 -9.75 -23.53
N GLN A 37 3.31 -8.80 -22.95
CA GLN A 37 3.79 -8.04 -21.79
C GLN A 37 4.12 -8.98 -20.61
N VAL A 38 3.28 -10.00 -20.34
CA VAL A 38 3.51 -10.97 -19.26
C VAL A 38 4.79 -11.75 -19.54
N LYS A 39 5.00 -12.16 -20.78
CA LYS A 39 6.19 -12.85 -21.22
C LYS A 39 7.44 -11.98 -21.02
N GLU A 40 7.42 -10.73 -21.45
CA GLU A 40 8.53 -9.78 -21.27
C GLU A 40 8.86 -9.55 -19.78
N LEU A 41 7.85 -9.43 -18.91
CA LEU A 41 8.08 -9.33 -17.47
C LEU A 41 8.80 -10.56 -16.93
N ARG A 42 8.38 -11.76 -17.33
CA ARG A 42 8.97 -13.02 -16.87
C ARG A 42 10.38 -13.22 -17.41
N GLU A 43 10.66 -12.80 -18.64
CA GLU A 43 12.01 -12.85 -19.22
C GLU A 43 12.98 -11.97 -18.43
N ARG A 44 12.60 -10.73 -18.10
CA ARG A 44 13.41 -9.85 -17.24
C ARG A 44 13.58 -10.40 -15.82
N ALA A 45 12.52 -10.99 -15.26
CA ALA A 45 12.58 -11.59 -13.93
C ALA A 45 13.56 -12.77 -13.86
N ASN A 46 13.74 -13.53 -14.94
CA ASN A 46 14.72 -14.62 -15.01
C ASN A 46 16.19 -14.15 -14.96
N GLU A 47 16.45 -12.87 -15.22
CA GLU A 47 17.80 -12.27 -15.14
C GLU A 47 18.14 -11.79 -13.72
N LEU A 48 17.17 -11.81 -12.80
CA LEU A 48 17.36 -11.39 -11.42
C LEU A 48 17.86 -12.57 -10.56
N PRO A 49 18.81 -12.35 -9.63
CA PRO A 49 19.34 -13.41 -8.78
C PRO A 49 18.34 -13.81 -7.68
N ASP A 50 18.41 -15.06 -7.22
CA ASP A 50 17.55 -15.57 -6.14
C ASP A 50 17.67 -14.76 -4.85
N ASP A 51 18.87 -14.28 -4.51
CA ASP A 51 19.11 -13.43 -3.34
C ASP A 51 18.25 -12.15 -3.37
N TYR A 52 17.98 -11.61 -4.56
CA TYR A 52 17.08 -10.47 -4.74
C TYR A 52 15.63 -10.87 -4.44
N PHE A 53 15.18 -12.01 -4.94
CA PHE A 53 13.82 -12.50 -4.69
C PHE A 53 13.59 -12.85 -3.22
N VAL A 54 14.58 -13.36 -2.50
CA VAL A 54 14.47 -13.61 -1.06
C VAL A 54 14.10 -12.34 -0.30
N VAL A 55 14.79 -11.23 -0.59
CA VAL A 55 14.50 -9.93 0.05
C VAL A 55 13.14 -9.40 -0.42
N LEU A 56 12.89 -9.38 -1.73
CA LEU A 56 11.64 -8.86 -2.29
C LEU A 56 10.40 -9.60 -1.77
N VAL A 57 10.47 -10.93 -1.64
CA VAL A 57 9.37 -11.73 -1.08
C VAL A 57 9.20 -11.46 0.42
N GLY A 58 10.30 -11.28 1.15
CA GLY A 58 10.25 -10.87 2.56
C GLY A 58 9.55 -9.51 2.75
N ASP A 59 9.88 -8.53 1.90
CA ASP A 59 9.24 -7.22 1.89
C ASP A 59 7.74 -7.35 1.57
N MET A 60 7.38 -8.10 0.53
CA MET A 60 5.97 -8.32 0.15
C MET A 60 5.16 -8.99 1.28
N ILE A 61 5.70 -10.03 1.92
CA ILE A 61 5.02 -10.69 3.06
C ILE A 61 4.79 -9.71 4.21
N THR A 62 5.75 -8.82 4.44
CA THR A 62 5.66 -7.79 5.48
C THR A 62 4.56 -6.78 5.14
N GLU A 63 4.50 -6.29 3.90
CA GLU A 63 3.44 -5.37 3.44
C GLU A 63 2.03 -6.00 3.46
N GLU A 64 1.90 -7.30 3.13
CA GLU A 64 0.63 -8.04 3.20
C GLU A 64 0.12 -8.23 4.65
N ALA A 65 0.97 -8.02 5.67
CA ALA A 65 0.57 -8.05 7.06
C ALA A 65 -0.16 -6.77 7.54
N LEU A 66 -0.62 -5.92 6.60
CA LEU A 66 -1.25 -4.61 6.83
C LEU A 66 -2.33 -4.60 7.92
N ILE A 67 -3.18 -5.64 7.99
CA ILE A 67 -4.23 -5.76 9.02
C ILE A 67 -3.62 -5.71 10.44
N THR A 68 -2.44 -6.30 10.62
CA THR A 68 -1.72 -6.27 11.90
C THR A 68 -1.27 -4.86 12.24
N TYR A 69 -0.74 -4.12 11.26
CA TYR A 69 -0.29 -2.74 11.47
C TYR A 69 -1.44 -1.80 11.81
N GLN A 70 -2.58 -1.92 11.12
CA GLN A 70 -3.79 -1.18 11.46
C GLN A 70 -4.27 -1.52 12.87
N THR A 71 -4.23 -2.80 13.25
CA THR A 71 -4.60 -3.23 14.61
C THR A 71 -3.69 -2.59 15.66
N VAL A 72 -2.37 -2.55 15.42
CA VAL A 72 -1.42 -1.90 16.33
C VAL A 72 -1.79 -0.43 16.53
N LEU A 73 -2.07 0.33 15.47
CA LEU A 73 -2.52 1.72 15.59
C LEU A 73 -3.82 1.86 16.39
N ASN A 74 -4.78 0.95 16.17
CA ASN A 74 -6.06 0.92 16.89
C ASN A 74 -5.97 0.38 18.33
N THR A 75 -4.80 -0.03 18.80
CA THR A 75 -4.57 -0.32 20.23
C THR A 75 -3.98 0.84 21.00
N LEU A 76 -3.61 1.93 20.32
CA LEU A 76 -3.01 3.10 20.96
C LEU A 76 -4.08 4.00 21.59
N ASP A 77 -3.99 4.19 22.91
CA ASP A 77 -4.89 5.06 23.65
C ASP A 77 -4.81 6.51 23.13
N GLY A 78 -5.98 7.12 22.90
CA GLY A 78 -6.11 8.51 22.47
C GLY A 78 -6.08 8.74 20.95
N VAL A 79 -5.71 7.74 20.15
CA VAL A 79 -5.73 7.83 18.66
C VAL A 79 -6.49 6.69 17.98
N ARG A 80 -6.81 5.62 18.71
CA ARG A 80 -7.57 4.49 18.17
C ARG A 80 -8.92 4.87 17.59
N ASP A 81 -9.33 4.17 16.55
CA ASP A 81 -10.70 4.20 16.05
C ASP A 81 -11.60 3.27 16.89
N GLU A 82 -12.61 3.85 17.53
CA GLU A 82 -13.57 3.13 18.40
C GLU A 82 -14.71 2.45 17.61
N THR A 83 -14.96 2.87 16.36
CA THR A 83 -16.12 2.40 15.59
C THR A 83 -15.74 1.77 14.25
N GLY A 84 -14.48 1.89 13.84
CA GLY A 84 -13.99 1.47 12.51
C GLY A 84 -14.37 2.42 11.38
N ALA A 85 -14.91 3.60 11.73
CA ALA A 85 -15.28 4.67 10.80
C ALA A 85 -15.45 6.01 11.55
N ASN A 86 -14.69 6.21 12.64
CA ASN A 86 -14.83 7.44 13.43
C ASN A 86 -14.30 8.64 12.64
N LEU A 87 -14.87 9.83 12.87
CA LEU A 87 -14.54 11.04 12.13
C LEU A 87 -13.47 11.91 12.83
N THR A 88 -12.70 11.32 13.76
CA THR A 88 -11.58 12.02 14.40
C THR A 88 -10.42 12.16 13.42
N SER A 89 -9.55 13.14 13.64
CA SER A 89 -8.37 13.36 12.79
C SER A 89 -7.34 12.23 12.88
N TRP A 90 -7.51 11.29 13.82
CA TRP A 90 -6.67 10.10 13.97
C TRP A 90 -7.26 8.85 13.32
N ALA A 91 -8.54 8.86 12.95
CA ALA A 91 -9.25 7.73 12.35
C ALA A 91 -9.66 7.95 10.88
N ILE A 92 -9.53 9.18 10.37
CA ILE A 92 -9.77 9.59 8.98
C ILE A 92 -8.52 9.45 8.12
#